data_AF-A0A2E0Y2V3-F1
#
_entry.id   AF-A0A2E0Y2V3-F1
#
_cell.length_a   1.000
_cell.length_b   1.000
_cell.length_c   1.000
_cell.angle_alpha   90.00
_cell.angle_beta   90.00
_cell.angle_gamma   90.00
#
_symmetry.space_group_name_H-M   'P 1'
#
loop_
_entity.id
_entity.type
_entity.pdbx_description
1 polymer ?
#
loop_
_entity_poly.entity_id
_entity_poly.type
_entity_poly.pdbx_seq_one_letter_code
_entity_poly.pdbx_strand_id
1 'polypeptide(L)'
;MITRTPARICPDADPMDPGFLEGLVHGEVRLTPEQTLRIYQEMPIQELGRWADARCRAIHGEQLRTYVIDRNINYTNVCTAKCTFCAFRRNGDEDDAYTLEVDDILGKIRELVAIGGTQILMQGGMNPELPLEWYETLLSTIRSQFPSVHVHAFSPPEIIEFIDFFDPPGATLEEQLRWVLTRLQASGLHTVPGGGGEIFAEPVRKKIGLGKCNAEAWLSTMRVAHELGMNTSATMMFGHIEGIADRVHHMELVRAWQDRSITDFGADGGGRTMAFISWPFQRENTPLGRCREWGDHENDDLADVFPGDAVARLDGNGDRDAHPEFGRRVRMAGSSDYLRTQALSRLHLDNVHSIGASWVTMGPHIGQVAMAWGANDMGSVMMEENVVSAAGTTYCLDEPLLCHLIRGAGFTPAQRNNAYEILKVHDGDDAPDHSVTDWSTQRARKLHVQNDAGCGSQEADAPVNLTVQGNDR
;
A
#
# COMPACT_ATOMS: atom_id res chain seq x y z
N MET A 1 -2.17 21.28 5.99
CA MET A 1 -0.91 21.63 5.29
C MET A 1 0.25 21.06 6.10
N ILE A 2 1.07 20.18 5.51
CA ILE A 2 2.33 19.77 6.15
C ILE A 2 3.24 21.01 6.18
N THR A 3 3.67 21.43 7.36
CA THR A 3 4.47 22.64 7.55
C THR A 3 5.87 22.47 6.95
N ARG A 4 6.44 23.54 6.41
CA ARG A 4 7.81 23.53 5.85
C ARG A 4 8.89 23.31 6.91
N THR A 5 8.59 23.65 8.17
CA THR A 5 9.51 23.43 9.29
C THR A 5 9.12 22.14 10.00
N PRO A 6 10.06 21.18 10.16
CA PRO A 6 9.83 20.00 10.97
C PRO A 6 9.45 20.38 12.40
N ALA A 7 8.56 19.58 13.01
CA ALA A 7 8.20 19.74 14.40
C ALA A 7 9.43 19.56 15.32
N ARG A 8 9.36 20.13 16.54
CA ARG A 8 10.47 20.06 17.49
C ARG A 8 10.68 18.63 17.98
N ILE A 9 11.93 18.19 18.10
CA ILE A 9 12.29 16.93 18.75
C ILE A 9 12.64 17.20 20.21
N CYS A 10 12.05 16.42 21.13
CA CYS A 10 12.34 16.46 22.56
C CYS A 10 12.72 15.06 23.05
N PRO A 11 13.99 14.61 22.90
CA PRO A 11 14.37 13.22 23.14
C PRO A 11 14.16 12.74 24.58
N ASP A 12 14.39 13.63 25.54
CA ASP A 12 14.31 13.31 26.97
C ASP A 12 12.87 13.39 27.52
N ALA A 13 11.90 13.81 26.69
CA ALA A 13 10.50 13.86 27.10
C ALA A 13 9.91 12.45 27.20
N ASP A 14 9.06 12.22 28.20
CA ASP A 14 8.31 10.97 28.32
C ASP A 14 7.23 10.92 27.23
N PRO A 15 7.26 9.95 26.29
CA PRO A 15 6.28 9.87 25.22
C PRO A 15 4.87 9.48 25.69
N MET A 16 4.70 9.15 26.98
CA MET A 16 3.41 8.90 27.63
C MET A 16 2.85 10.13 28.35
N ASP A 17 3.61 11.23 28.43
CA ASP A 17 3.13 12.46 29.06
C ASP A 17 1.96 13.05 28.24
N PRO A 18 0.81 13.37 28.87
CA PRO A 18 -0.33 13.93 28.16
C PRO A 18 -0.02 15.23 27.41
N GLY A 19 0.83 16.10 27.97
CA GLY A 19 1.23 17.35 27.31
C GLY A 19 2.11 17.11 26.09
N PHE A 20 3.01 16.13 26.15
CA PHE A 20 3.76 15.68 24.98
C PHE A 20 2.85 15.12 23.88
N LEU A 21 1.87 14.29 24.26
CA LEU A 21 0.91 13.69 23.33
C LEU A 21 -0.04 14.71 22.70
N GLU A 22 -0.49 15.72 23.45
CA GLU A 22 -1.22 16.87 22.91
C GLU A 22 -0.36 17.64 21.89
N GLY A 23 0.90 17.94 22.23
CA GLY A 23 1.84 18.55 21.29
C GLY A 23 2.05 17.71 20.03
N LEU A 24 2.07 16.38 20.16
CA LEU A 24 2.19 15.46 19.03
C LEU A 24 0.94 15.50 18.14
N VAL A 25 -0.27 15.52 18.72
CA VAL A 25 -1.55 15.67 18.01
C VAL A 25 -1.56 16.93 17.17
N HIS A 26 -1.09 18.06 17.72
CA HIS A 26 -1.07 19.34 17.02
C HIS A 26 0.16 19.55 16.12
N GLY A 27 1.14 18.63 16.15
CA GLY A 27 2.33 18.68 15.30
C GLY A 27 3.36 19.71 15.76
N GLU A 28 3.33 20.05 17.05
CA GLU A 28 4.29 20.94 17.70
C GLU A 28 5.58 20.19 18.06
N VAL A 29 5.44 18.91 18.39
CA VAL A 29 6.55 17.97 18.60
C VAL A 29 6.41 16.76 17.68
N ARG A 30 7.51 16.05 17.46
CA ARG A 30 7.53 14.74 16.77
C ARG A 30 8.32 13.72 17.56
N LEU A 31 7.95 12.45 17.40
CA LEU A 31 8.55 11.32 18.10
C LEU A 31 9.99 11.03 17.63
N THR A 32 10.87 10.65 18.54
CA THR A 32 12.10 9.92 18.19
C THR A 32 11.81 8.43 17.92
N PRO A 33 12.73 7.69 17.26
CA PRO A 33 12.60 6.24 17.13
C PRO A 33 12.46 5.51 18.48
N GLU A 34 13.19 5.93 19.51
CA GLU A 34 13.13 5.34 20.86
C GLU A 34 11.77 5.57 21.51
N GLN A 35 11.26 6.81 21.43
CA GLN A 35 9.91 7.15 21.91
C GLN A 35 8.84 6.34 21.17
N THR A 36 8.99 6.16 19.87
CA THR A 36 8.08 5.39 19.01
C THR A 36 8.07 3.91 19.41
N LEU A 37 9.25 3.33 19.67
CA LEU A 37 9.37 1.96 20.14
C LEU A 37 8.73 1.77 21.53
N ARG A 38 8.97 2.71 22.46
CA ARG A 38 8.33 2.71 23.78
C ARG A 38 6.82 2.80 23.70
N ILE A 39 6.26 3.67 22.84
CA ILE A 39 4.80 3.73 22.59
C ILE A 39 4.27 2.38 22.10
N TYR A 40 4.96 1.73 21.16
CA TYR A 40 4.53 0.41 20.68
C TYR A 40 4.47 -0.61 21.83
N GLN A 41 5.47 -0.63 22.70
CA GLN A 41 5.62 -1.65 23.75
C GLN A 41 4.76 -1.40 24.98
N GLU A 42 4.63 -0.13 25.40
CA GLU A 42 4.08 0.22 26.71
C GLU A 42 2.64 0.76 26.63
N MET A 43 2.26 1.44 25.54
CA MET A 43 0.97 2.13 25.49
C MET A 43 -0.21 1.14 25.33
N PRO A 44 -1.27 1.27 26.15
CA PRO A 44 -2.51 0.52 25.94
C PRO A 44 -3.11 0.80 24.55
N ILE A 45 -3.58 -0.24 23.86
CA ILE A 45 -4.02 -0.12 22.46
C ILE A 45 -5.17 0.88 22.26
N GLN A 46 -6.06 1.00 23.25
CA GLN A 46 -7.18 1.95 23.19
C GLN A 46 -6.70 3.39 23.30
N GLU A 47 -5.68 3.63 24.13
CA GLU A 47 -5.07 4.95 24.28
C GLU A 47 -4.30 5.34 23.02
N LEU A 48 -3.51 4.41 22.48
CA LEU A 48 -2.82 4.60 21.20
C LEU A 48 -3.79 4.94 20.06
N GLY A 49 -4.91 4.23 19.97
CA GLY A 49 -5.97 4.53 19.00
C GLY A 49 -6.52 5.94 19.15
N ARG A 50 -6.86 6.35 20.39
CA ARG A 50 -7.38 7.70 20.69
C ARG A 50 -6.41 8.80 20.25
N TRP A 51 -5.13 8.69 20.57
CA TRP A 51 -4.14 9.69 20.18
C TRP A 51 -3.90 9.73 18.67
N ALA A 52 -3.88 8.57 18.01
CA ALA A 52 -3.75 8.49 16.56
C ALA A 52 -4.99 9.07 15.83
N ASP A 53 -6.21 8.79 16.30
CA ASP A 53 -7.44 9.40 15.77
C ASP A 53 -7.45 10.91 15.99
N ALA A 54 -7.08 11.38 17.18
CA ALA A 54 -6.96 12.82 17.46
C ALA A 54 -5.98 13.50 16.50
N ARG A 55 -4.80 12.90 16.27
CA ARG A 55 -3.83 13.39 15.28
C ARG A 55 -4.41 13.39 13.86
N CYS A 56 -5.14 12.33 13.49
CA CYS A 56 -5.79 12.23 12.19
C CYS A 56 -6.83 13.35 11.99
N ARG A 57 -7.67 13.60 12.99
CA ARG A 57 -8.67 14.69 13.00
C ARG A 57 -8.02 16.07 12.96
N ALA A 58 -6.91 16.28 13.66
CA ALA A 58 -6.16 17.52 13.60
C ALA A 58 -5.63 17.83 12.18
N ILE A 59 -5.30 16.81 11.38
CA ILE A 59 -4.79 16.97 10.01
C ILE A 59 -5.92 17.07 8.99
N HIS A 60 -6.93 16.19 9.09
CA HIS A 60 -7.94 15.94 8.05
C HIS A 60 -9.34 16.47 8.39
N GLY A 61 -9.52 16.99 9.59
CA GLY A 61 -10.81 17.41 10.12
C GLY A 61 -11.66 16.26 10.68
N GLU A 62 -12.79 16.64 11.24
CA GLU A 62 -13.65 15.76 12.04
C GLU A 62 -14.54 14.82 11.22
N GLN A 63 -14.87 15.20 9.98
CA GLN A 63 -16.00 14.62 9.26
C GLN A 63 -15.58 13.70 8.12
N LEU A 64 -14.61 14.08 7.28
CA LEU A 64 -14.34 13.37 6.03
C LEU A 64 -13.38 12.20 6.20
N ARG A 65 -13.67 11.10 5.51
CA ARG A 65 -12.73 9.99 5.25
C ARG A 65 -12.83 9.58 3.79
N THR A 66 -11.69 9.29 3.20
CA THR A 66 -11.58 9.24 1.74
C THR A 66 -11.47 7.82 1.19
N TYR A 67 -11.77 7.67 -0.08
CA TYR A 67 -11.45 6.52 -0.91
C TYR A 67 -11.19 6.98 -2.35
N VAL A 68 -10.60 6.11 -3.19
CA VAL A 68 -10.40 6.37 -4.62
C VAL A 68 -11.08 5.29 -5.46
N ILE A 69 -11.57 5.65 -6.64
CA ILE A 69 -11.97 4.64 -7.63
C ILE A 69 -10.78 4.45 -8.56
N ASP A 70 -10.05 3.36 -8.36
CA ASP A 70 -8.89 3.00 -9.17
C ASP A 70 -8.99 1.58 -9.72
N ARG A 71 -7.99 1.17 -10.50
CA ARG A 71 -7.80 -0.22 -10.89
C ARG A 71 -6.35 -0.65 -10.71
N ASN A 72 -6.16 -1.77 -10.01
CA ASN A 72 -4.90 -2.49 -9.99
C ASN A 72 -4.71 -3.24 -11.31
N ILE A 73 -3.59 -3.02 -11.98
CA ILE A 73 -3.23 -3.69 -13.22
C ILE A 73 -1.86 -4.32 -13.05
N ASN A 74 -1.81 -5.65 -13.04
CA ASN A 74 -0.55 -6.38 -13.08
C ASN A 74 -0.26 -6.83 -14.50
N TYR A 75 0.54 -6.04 -15.22
CA TYR A 75 0.81 -6.24 -16.65
C TYR A 75 1.69 -7.46 -16.94
N THR A 76 2.41 -7.99 -15.95
CA THR A 76 3.13 -9.26 -16.04
C THR A 76 3.33 -9.84 -14.66
N ASN A 77 3.38 -11.16 -14.54
CA ASN A 77 3.85 -11.85 -13.33
C ASN A 77 5.26 -12.44 -13.49
N VAL A 78 5.88 -12.31 -14.66
CA VAL A 78 7.26 -12.73 -14.93
C VAL A 78 8.23 -11.82 -14.20
N CYS A 79 9.09 -12.37 -13.35
CA CYS A 79 9.94 -11.56 -12.48
C CYS A 79 11.30 -12.19 -12.20
N THR A 80 12.36 -11.38 -12.33
CA THR A 80 13.74 -11.76 -11.97
C THR A 80 13.94 -11.96 -10.46
N ALA A 81 13.19 -11.24 -9.62
CA ALA A 81 13.29 -11.38 -8.16
C ALA A 81 12.74 -12.72 -7.67
N LYS A 82 13.33 -13.20 -6.57
CA LYS A 82 12.98 -14.44 -5.88
C LYS A 82 12.53 -14.17 -4.45
N CYS A 83 11.65 -13.17 -4.30
CA CYS A 83 11.11 -12.78 -3.00
C CYS A 83 10.41 -13.96 -2.31
N THR A 84 10.78 -14.26 -1.07
CA THR A 84 10.24 -15.41 -0.34
C THR A 84 8.82 -15.21 0.15
N PHE A 85 8.33 -13.97 0.16
CA PHE A 85 6.98 -13.58 0.55
C PHE A 85 6.01 -13.43 -0.64
N CYS A 86 6.49 -13.55 -1.88
CA CYS A 86 5.66 -13.27 -3.06
C CYS A 86 5.12 -14.58 -3.64
N ALA A 87 3.79 -14.73 -3.62
CA ALA A 87 3.08 -15.83 -4.29
C ALA A 87 2.77 -15.53 -5.77
N PHE A 88 2.89 -14.27 -6.20
CA PHE A 88 2.50 -13.82 -7.53
C PHE A 88 3.57 -14.08 -8.60
N ARG A 89 4.84 -13.97 -8.24
CA ARG A 89 5.95 -14.04 -9.21
C ARG A 89 6.09 -15.41 -9.89
N ARG A 90 6.46 -15.41 -11.16
CA ARG A 90 6.80 -16.58 -11.97
C ARG A 90 8.12 -16.40 -12.70
N ASN A 91 8.83 -17.49 -12.95
CA ASN A 91 9.82 -17.54 -14.02
C ASN A 91 9.08 -17.54 -15.38
N GLY A 92 9.72 -17.07 -16.45
CA GLY A 92 9.06 -16.91 -17.75
C GLY A 92 8.66 -18.22 -18.44
N ASP A 93 9.13 -19.36 -17.95
CA ASP A 93 8.85 -20.70 -18.47
C ASP A 93 7.77 -21.48 -17.68
N GLU A 94 7.20 -20.87 -16.63
CA GLU A 94 6.11 -21.48 -15.85
C GLU A 94 4.77 -21.38 -16.59
N ASP A 95 3.91 -22.41 -16.44
CA ASP A 95 2.66 -22.54 -17.23
C ASP A 95 1.66 -21.39 -17.00
N ASP A 96 1.69 -20.75 -15.83
CA ASP A 96 0.84 -19.60 -15.48
C ASP A 96 1.62 -18.26 -15.55
N ALA A 97 2.78 -18.24 -16.21
CA ALA A 97 3.50 -17.02 -16.52
C ALA A 97 2.79 -16.24 -17.65
N TYR A 98 2.65 -14.92 -17.49
CA TYR A 98 1.97 -14.07 -18.47
C TYR A 98 2.59 -12.67 -18.56
N THR A 99 2.41 -12.07 -19.74
CA THR A 99 2.50 -10.61 -19.96
C THR A 99 1.26 -10.21 -20.75
N LEU A 100 0.52 -9.22 -20.25
CA LEU A 100 -0.69 -8.75 -20.91
C LEU A 100 -0.32 -7.98 -22.18
N GLU A 101 -1.12 -8.17 -23.22
CA GLU A 101 -1.05 -7.31 -24.40
C GLU A 101 -1.53 -5.89 -24.04
N VAL A 102 -1.00 -4.88 -24.74
CA VAL A 102 -1.36 -3.48 -24.50
C VAL A 102 -2.88 -3.28 -24.63
N ASP A 103 -3.52 -3.94 -25.60
CA ASP A 103 -4.97 -3.84 -25.81
C ASP A 103 -5.79 -4.39 -24.64
N ASP A 104 -5.31 -5.43 -23.95
CA ASP A 104 -5.97 -5.97 -22.75
C ASP A 104 -5.89 -4.96 -21.60
N ILE A 105 -4.74 -4.30 -21.43
CA ILE A 105 -4.55 -3.23 -20.45
C ILE A 105 -5.49 -2.06 -20.76
N LEU A 106 -5.60 -1.65 -22.02
CA LEU A 106 -6.53 -0.58 -22.44
C LEU A 106 -8.00 -0.97 -22.23
N GLY A 107 -8.34 -2.25 -22.44
CA GLY A 107 -9.67 -2.80 -22.11
C GLY A 107 -10.01 -2.63 -20.64
N LYS A 108 -9.07 -3.00 -19.75
CA LYS A 108 -9.21 -2.82 -18.30
C LYS A 108 -9.38 -1.34 -17.91
N ILE A 109 -8.67 -0.42 -18.57
CA ILE A 109 -8.80 1.03 -18.32
C ILE A 109 -10.16 1.55 -18.82
N ARG A 110 -10.67 1.05 -19.94
CA ARG A 110 -12.00 1.42 -20.46
C ARG A 110 -13.11 1.05 -19.47
N GLU A 111 -13.04 -0.13 -18.88
CA GLU A 111 -13.96 -0.57 -17.82
C GLU A 111 -13.89 0.34 -16.58
N LEU A 112 -12.69 0.72 -16.15
CA LEU A 112 -12.48 1.66 -15.04
C LEU A 112 -13.15 3.01 -15.33
N VAL A 113 -12.90 3.59 -16.51
CA VAL A 113 -13.47 4.89 -16.89
C VAL A 113 -15.00 4.82 -16.97
N ALA A 114 -15.56 3.69 -17.41
CA ALA A 114 -17.01 3.49 -17.50
C ALA A 114 -17.73 3.57 -16.15
N ILE A 115 -17.03 3.30 -15.04
CA ILE A 115 -17.57 3.42 -13.68
C ILE A 115 -17.13 4.71 -12.96
N GLY A 116 -16.55 5.67 -13.69
CA GLY A 116 -16.10 6.95 -13.11
C GLY A 116 -14.75 6.89 -12.40
N GLY A 117 -13.95 5.86 -12.66
CA GLY A 117 -12.59 5.75 -12.13
C GLY A 117 -11.62 6.74 -12.74
N THR A 118 -10.65 7.19 -11.93
CA THR A 118 -9.76 8.31 -12.28
C THR A 118 -8.28 7.95 -12.20
N GLN A 119 -7.95 6.72 -11.78
CA GLN A 119 -6.57 6.31 -11.53
C GLN A 119 -6.36 4.83 -11.87
N ILE A 120 -5.18 4.50 -12.38
CA ILE A 120 -4.67 3.12 -12.33
C ILE A 120 -3.47 3.03 -11.40
N LEU A 121 -3.40 1.91 -10.67
CA LEU A 121 -2.18 1.43 -10.02
C LEU A 121 -1.61 0.28 -10.86
N MET A 122 -0.51 0.52 -11.55
CA MET A 122 0.04 -0.45 -12.50
C MET A 122 1.44 -0.91 -12.09
N GLN A 123 1.58 -2.20 -11.74
CA GLN A 123 2.82 -2.78 -11.23
C GLN A 123 2.94 -4.22 -11.70
N GLY A 124 4.12 -4.64 -12.13
CA GLY A 124 4.34 -5.98 -12.64
C GLY A 124 5.51 -6.69 -11.98
N GLY A 125 5.78 -7.89 -12.48
CA GLY A 125 7.09 -8.49 -12.34
C GLY A 125 8.16 -7.74 -13.15
N MET A 126 9.41 -7.96 -12.77
CA MET A 126 10.59 -7.36 -13.40
C MET A 126 11.00 -8.27 -14.56
N ASN A 127 10.34 -8.09 -15.70
CA ASN A 127 10.45 -8.94 -16.89
C ASN A 127 11.55 -8.41 -17.85
N PRO A 128 12.67 -9.14 -18.04
CA PRO A 128 13.79 -8.68 -18.87
C PRO A 128 13.51 -8.73 -20.38
N GLU A 129 12.44 -9.42 -20.80
CA GLU A 129 12.05 -9.51 -22.21
C GLU A 129 11.31 -8.25 -22.72
N LEU A 130 10.94 -7.34 -21.81
CA LEU A 130 10.26 -6.09 -22.16
C LEU A 130 11.28 -4.95 -22.34
N PRO A 131 11.46 -4.43 -23.56
CA PRO A 131 12.35 -3.29 -23.79
C PRO A 131 11.72 -1.99 -23.25
N LEU A 132 12.54 -0.96 -23.00
CA LEU A 132 12.07 0.34 -22.51
C LEU A 132 10.97 0.94 -23.39
N GLU A 133 11.08 0.80 -24.71
CA GLU A 133 10.12 1.32 -25.69
C GLU A 133 8.72 0.71 -25.53
N TRP A 134 8.61 -0.52 -25.00
CA TRP A 134 7.32 -1.13 -24.70
C TRP A 134 6.60 -0.35 -23.60
N TYR A 135 7.30 0.01 -22.52
CA TYR A 135 6.77 0.82 -21.43
C TYR A 135 6.41 2.24 -21.88
N GLU A 136 7.26 2.87 -22.68
CA GLU A 136 6.99 4.21 -23.25
C GLU A 136 5.76 4.21 -24.17
N THR A 137 5.63 3.17 -25.01
CA THR A 137 4.47 2.98 -25.90
C THR A 137 3.19 2.74 -25.09
N LEU A 138 3.25 1.90 -24.06
CA LEU A 138 2.12 1.66 -23.17
C LEU A 138 1.65 2.97 -22.50
N LEU A 139 2.56 3.71 -21.86
CA LEU A 139 2.23 4.96 -21.18
C LEU A 139 1.66 6.01 -22.13
N SER A 140 2.29 6.20 -23.29
CA SER A 140 1.87 7.20 -24.27
C SER A 140 0.51 6.86 -24.89
N THR A 141 0.25 5.58 -25.11
CA THR A 141 -1.05 5.09 -25.59
C THR A 141 -2.14 5.31 -24.55
N ILE A 142 -1.88 4.99 -23.27
CA ILE A 142 -2.82 5.27 -22.16
C ILE A 142 -3.13 6.76 -22.09
N ARG A 143 -2.10 7.62 -22.08
CA ARG A 143 -2.27 9.08 -22.02
C ARG A 143 -3.07 9.63 -23.20
N SER A 144 -2.88 9.07 -24.40
CA SER A 144 -3.60 9.49 -25.59
C SER A 144 -5.07 9.06 -25.60
N GLN A 145 -5.37 7.83 -25.16
CA GLN A 145 -6.74 7.30 -25.19
C GLN A 145 -7.56 7.68 -23.96
N PHE A 146 -6.91 7.85 -22.81
CA PHE A 146 -7.54 8.09 -21.52
C PHE A 146 -6.87 9.27 -20.78
N PRO A 147 -6.91 10.50 -21.35
CA PRO A 147 -6.19 11.65 -20.79
C PRO A 147 -6.66 12.09 -19.39
N SER A 148 -7.82 11.60 -18.92
CA SER A 148 -8.34 11.84 -17.58
C SER A 148 -7.86 10.82 -16.53
N VAL A 149 -7.16 9.77 -16.94
CA VAL A 149 -6.69 8.71 -16.04
C VAL A 149 -5.29 9.04 -15.53
N HIS A 150 -5.17 9.11 -14.20
CA HIS A 150 -3.90 9.25 -13.51
C HIS A 150 -3.13 7.92 -13.50
N VAL A 151 -1.92 7.91 -14.04
CA VAL A 151 -1.07 6.71 -14.11
C VAL A 151 -0.11 6.68 -12.93
N HIS A 152 -0.47 5.90 -11.91
CA HIS A 152 0.38 5.58 -10.76
C HIS A 152 1.06 4.23 -11.02
N ALA A 153 2.30 4.21 -11.50
CA ALA A 153 2.89 2.98 -12.05
C ALA A 153 4.38 2.80 -11.75
N PHE A 154 4.81 1.54 -11.81
CA PHE A 154 6.17 1.04 -11.61
C PHE A 154 6.74 1.33 -10.22
N SER A 155 6.89 0.31 -9.41
CA SER A 155 7.51 0.43 -8.10
C SER A 155 9.03 0.69 -8.18
N PRO A 156 9.67 1.20 -7.12
CA PRO A 156 11.12 1.39 -7.12
C PRO A 156 11.94 0.16 -7.48
N PRO A 157 11.59 -1.09 -7.06
CA PRO A 157 12.27 -2.28 -7.59
C PRO A 157 12.24 -2.38 -9.11
N GLU A 158 11.09 -2.13 -9.75
CA GLU A 158 10.98 -2.16 -11.22
C GLU A 158 11.85 -1.08 -11.86
N ILE A 159 11.84 0.14 -11.31
CA ILE A 159 12.65 1.26 -11.82
C ILE A 159 14.15 1.00 -11.64
N ILE A 160 14.56 0.33 -10.56
CA ILE A 160 15.95 -0.08 -10.36
C ILE A 160 16.35 -1.16 -11.37
N GLU A 161 15.50 -2.15 -11.62
CA GLU A 161 15.80 -3.15 -12.66
C GLU A 161 15.82 -2.54 -14.06
N PHE A 162 15.09 -1.46 -14.33
CA PHE A 162 15.24 -0.73 -15.60
C PHE A 162 16.64 -0.17 -15.79
N ILE A 163 17.36 0.14 -14.71
CA ILE A 163 18.78 0.53 -14.80
C ILE A 163 19.61 -0.69 -15.22
N ASP A 164 19.39 -1.83 -14.57
CA ASP A 164 20.14 -3.06 -14.86
C ASP A 164 19.83 -3.61 -16.27
N PHE A 165 18.60 -3.49 -16.74
CA PHE A 165 18.16 -3.99 -18.05
C PHE A 165 18.55 -3.08 -19.21
N PHE A 166 18.51 -1.75 -19.01
CA PHE A 166 18.64 -0.78 -20.11
C PHE A 166 19.95 0.01 -20.10
N ASP A 167 20.81 -0.19 -19.09
CA ASP A 167 22.13 0.46 -18.96
C ASP A 167 22.08 1.98 -19.26
N PRO A 168 21.26 2.76 -18.53
CA PRO A 168 21.10 4.17 -18.80
C PRO A 168 22.39 4.94 -18.51
N PRO A 169 22.65 6.03 -19.23
CA PRO A 169 23.84 6.85 -19.00
C PRO A 169 23.78 7.54 -17.62
N GLY A 170 24.94 7.63 -16.97
CA GLY A 170 25.10 8.28 -15.67
C GLY A 170 26.29 7.69 -14.93
N ALA A 171 27.00 8.50 -14.14
CA ALA A 171 28.08 8.04 -13.26
C ALA A 171 27.56 7.60 -11.88
N THR A 172 26.36 8.04 -11.51
CA THR A 172 25.71 7.76 -10.23
C THR A 172 24.33 7.15 -10.42
N LEU A 173 23.85 6.42 -9.41
CA LEU A 173 22.50 5.86 -9.38
C LEU A 173 21.43 6.95 -9.59
N GLU A 174 21.59 8.13 -8.97
CA GLU A 174 20.63 9.23 -9.10
C GLU A 174 20.56 9.78 -10.54
N GLU A 175 21.69 9.86 -11.26
CA GLU A 175 21.71 10.25 -12.67
C GLU A 175 20.99 9.24 -13.56
N GLN A 176 21.22 7.95 -13.33
CA GLN A 176 20.57 6.85 -14.04
C GLN A 176 19.06 6.81 -13.78
N LEU A 177 18.66 6.93 -12.50
CA LEU A 177 17.25 7.05 -12.09
C LEU A 177 16.58 8.24 -12.77
N ARG A 178 17.25 9.40 -12.79
CA ARG A 178 16.71 10.61 -13.41
C ARG A 178 16.50 10.42 -14.90
N TRP A 179 17.43 9.74 -15.57
CA TRP A 179 17.29 9.41 -16.99
C TRP A 179 16.05 8.54 -17.24
N VAL A 180 15.89 7.44 -16.49
CA VAL A 180 14.74 6.52 -16.65
C VAL A 180 13.43 7.24 -16.34
N LEU A 181 13.34 7.89 -15.18
CA LEU A 181 12.11 8.54 -14.74
C LEU A 181 11.69 9.71 -15.63
N THR A 182 12.64 10.49 -16.16
CA THR A 182 12.32 11.58 -17.12
C THR A 182 11.66 11.03 -18.38
N ARG A 183 12.15 9.90 -18.90
CA ARG A 183 11.58 9.24 -20.09
C ARG A 183 10.19 8.67 -19.84
N LEU A 184 9.99 8.00 -18.70
CA LEU A 184 8.68 7.50 -18.30
C LEU A 184 7.68 8.66 -18.06
N GLN A 185 8.10 9.73 -17.38
CA GLN A 185 7.27 10.92 -17.16
C GLN A 185 6.87 11.57 -18.49
N ALA A 186 7.82 11.77 -19.41
CA ALA A 186 7.55 12.31 -20.74
C ALA A 186 6.54 11.46 -21.52
N SER A 187 6.55 10.15 -21.29
CA SER A 187 5.66 9.18 -21.93
C SER A 187 4.27 9.11 -21.29
N GLY A 188 4.07 9.60 -20.06
CA GLY A 188 2.75 9.65 -19.41
C GLY A 188 2.68 9.08 -17.99
N LEU A 189 3.81 8.74 -17.37
CA LEU A 189 3.85 8.42 -15.94
C LEU A 189 3.55 9.67 -15.10
N HIS A 190 2.64 9.56 -14.13
CA HIS A 190 2.27 10.69 -13.27
C HIS A 190 2.90 10.59 -11.88
N THR A 191 2.85 9.42 -11.24
CA THR A 191 3.37 9.20 -9.88
C THR A 191 3.92 7.79 -9.69
N VAL A 192 4.82 7.61 -8.73
CA VAL A 192 5.50 6.32 -8.45
C VAL A 192 4.91 5.66 -7.20
N PRO A 193 4.39 4.41 -7.28
CA PRO A 193 3.82 3.70 -6.15
C PRO A 193 4.89 3.16 -5.19
N GLY A 194 4.52 3.08 -3.91
CA GLY A 194 5.38 2.65 -2.82
C GLY A 194 5.69 1.16 -2.74
N GLY A 195 5.31 0.37 -3.75
CA GLY A 195 5.54 -1.07 -3.75
C GLY A 195 7.00 -1.43 -3.49
N GLY A 196 7.24 -2.55 -2.80
CA GLY A 196 8.59 -3.03 -2.56
C GLY A 196 9.38 -2.36 -1.44
N GLY A 197 8.72 -1.55 -0.60
CA GLY A 197 9.28 -1.06 0.64
C GLY A 197 9.56 -2.20 1.63
N GLU A 198 8.60 -3.10 1.83
CA GLU A 198 8.67 -4.24 2.76
C GLU A 198 9.23 -3.83 4.13
N ILE A 199 10.39 -4.36 4.53
CA ILE A 199 11.20 -3.88 5.65
C ILE A 199 12.57 -3.45 5.12
N PHE A 200 13.03 -2.27 5.55
CA PHE A 200 14.30 -1.70 5.10
C PHE A 200 15.53 -2.26 5.83
N ALA A 201 15.37 -2.69 7.09
CA ALA A 201 16.46 -3.25 7.88
C ALA A 201 17.19 -4.36 7.10
N GLU A 202 18.51 -4.20 6.97
CA GLU A 202 19.33 -5.00 6.07
C GLU A 202 19.24 -6.52 6.35
N PRO A 203 19.25 -6.99 7.63
CA PRO A 203 19.12 -8.41 7.95
C PRO A 203 17.82 -9.03 7.45
N VAL A 204 16.72 -8.29 7.56
CA VAL A 204 15.39 -8.74 7.11
C VAL A 204 15.36 -8.75 5.59
N ARG A 205 15.76 -7.64 4.95
CA ARG A 205 15.71 -7.47 3.49
C ARG A 205 16.53 -8.54 2.76
N LYS A 206 17.73 -8.85 3.25
CA LYS A 206 18.60 -9.93 2.72
C LYS A 206 17.96 -11.33 2.79
N LYS A 207 17.04 -11.57 3.72
CA LYS A 207 16.34 -12.86 3.83
C LYS A 207 15.07 -12.95 2.99
N ILE A 208 14.35 -11.84 2.84
CA ILE A 208 13.01 -11.87 2.25
C ILE A 208 12.99 -11.42 0.78
N GLY A 209 13.88 -10.51 0.38
CA GLY A 209 13.87 -9.83 -0.93
C GLY A 209 15.05 -10.18 -1.82
N LEU A 210 15.25 -11.48 -2.12
CA LEU A 210 16.34 -11.92 -3.00
C LEU A 210 16.13 -11.37 -4.43
N GLY A 211 17.13 -10.67 -4.97
CA GLY A 211 17.05 -10.02 -6.28
C GLY A 211 16.15 -8.79 -6.31
N LYS A 212 15.87 -8.18 -5.15
CA LYS A 212 15.13 -6.91 -5.04
C LYS A 212 16.10 -5.81 -4.60
N CYS A 213 15.87 -4.57 -5.04
CA CYS A 213 16.69 -3.43 -4.65
C CYS A 213 16.78 -3.27 -3.12
N ASN A 214 17.89 -2.71 -2.61
CA ASN A 214 18.05 -2.43 -1.18
C ASN A 214 17.26 -1.17 -0.73
N ALA A 215 17.31 -0.83 0.56
CA ALA A 215 16.58 0.32 1.11
C ALA A 215 17.02 1.66 0.49
N GLU A 216 18.34 1.87 0.35
CA GLU A 216 18.90 3.10 -0.21
C GLU A 216 18.51 3.29 -1.68
N ALA A 217 18.55 2.23 -2.50
CA ALA A 217 18.11 2.28 -3.89
C ALA A 217 16.61 2.58 -4.01
N TRP A 218 15.78 1.99 -3.14
CA TRP A 218 14.35 2.29 -3.07
C TRP A 218 14.11 3.78 -2.72
N LEU A 219 14.80 4.29 -1.68
CA LEU A 219 14.63 5.67 -1.20
C LEU A 219 15.19 6.69 -2.19
N SER A 220 16.31 6.38 -2.86
CA SER A 220 16.87 7.19 -3.95
C SER A 220 15.90 7.30 -5.12
N THR A 221 15.21 6.21 -5.49
CA THR A 221 14.18 6.26 -6.53
C THR A 221 13.06 7.23 -6.18
N MET A 222 12.54 7.14 -4.95
CA MET A 222 11.49 8.05 -4.48
C MET A 222 11.95 9.50 -4.45
N ARG A 223 13.18 9.75 -3.99
CA ARG A 223 13.76 11.08 -3.94
C ARG A 223 13.92 11.69 -5.33
N VAL A 224 14.41 10.93 -6.32
CA VAL A 224 14.55 11.42 -7.70
C VAL A 224 13.17 11.64 -8.32
N ALA A 225 12.17 10.81 -8.01
CA ALA A 225 10.79 11.09 -8.42
C ALA A 225 10.28 12.44 -7.86
N HIS A 226 10.55 12.72 -6.58
CA HIS A 226 10.21 14.01 -5.95
C HIS A 226 10.94 15.19 -6.61
N GLU A 227 12.23 15.04 -6.94
CA GLU A 227 13.00 16.05 -7.68
C GLU A 227 12.34 16.41 -9.01
N LEU A 228 11.80 15.41 -9.72
CA LEU A 228 11.10 15.56 -10.99
C LEU A 228 9.62 16.01 -10.82
N GLY A 229 9.21 16.41 -9.62
CA GLY A 229 7.86 16.89 -9.33
C GLY A 229 6.80 15.79 -9.17
N MET A 230 7.16 14.51 -9.24
CA MET A 230 6.22 13.40 -9.09
C MET A 230 5.96 13.12 -7.61
N ASN A 231 4.69 13.00 -7.23
CA ASN A 231 4.35 12.47 -5.92
C ASN A 231 4.58 10.95 -5.86
N THR A 232 4.70 10.43 -4.65
CA THR A 232 4.89 9.00 -4.40
C THR A 232 3.99 8.50 -3.28
N SER A 233 3.88 7.18 -3.13
CA SER A 233 3.40 6.54 -1.91
C SER A 233 4.54 5.71 -1.29
N ALA A 234 4.42 5.34 -0.03
CA ALA A 234 5.36 4.46 0.67
C ALA A 234 4.62 3.31 1.32
N THR A 235 5.25 2.14 1.41
CA THR A 235 4.59 0.95 1.94
C THR A 235 5.48 0.11 2.83
N MET A 236 4.85 -0.55 3.81
CA MET A 236 5.53 -1.44 4.75
C MET A 236 4.70 -2.73 4.93
N MET A 237 5.17 -3.82 4.32
CA MET A 237 4.69 -5.15 4.66
C MET A 237 5.36 -5.62 5.95
N PHE A 238 4.57 -6.08 6.93
CA PHE A 238 5.09 -6.46 8.24
C PHE A 238 4.35 -7.68 8.81
N GLY A 239 4.77 -8.17 9.98
CA GLY A 239 4.18 -9.35 10.61
C GLY A 239 4.76 -10.65 10.05
N HIS A 240 6.09 -10.69 9.91
CA HIS A 240 6.83 -11.85 9.45
C HIS A 240 8.07 -12.10 10.33
N ILE A 241 9.28 -11.98 9.79
CA ILE A 241 10.54 -12.29 10.49
C ILE A 241 11.15 -11.09 11.23
N GLU A 242 10.61 -9.89 11.03
CA GLU A 242 11.17 -8.62 11.51
C GLU A 242 10.83 -8.38 12.97
N GLY A 243 11.70 -7.66 13.67
CA GLY A 243 11.37 -7.15 15.00
C GLY A 243 10.63 -5.82 14.94
N ILE A 244 10.08 -5.39 16.07
CA ILE A 244 9.35 -4.12 16.15
C ILE A 244 10.26 -2.92 15.85
N ALA A 245 11.52 -2.95 16.30
CA ALA A 245 12.48 -1.89 16.02
C ALA A 245 12.76 -1.74 14.50
N ASP A 246 12.66 -2.80 13.71
CA ASP A 246 12.81 -2.72 12.25
C ASP A 246 11.64 -1.99 11.59
N ARG A 247 10.42 -2.10 12.15
CA ARG A 247 9.25 -1.35 11.67
C ARG A 247 9.40 0.15 11.97
N VAL A 248 9.91 0.48 13.16
CA VAL A 248 10.20 1.87 13.53
C VAL A 248 11.30 2.45 12.64
N HIS A 249 12.38 1.69 12.43
CA HIS A 249 13.45 2.05 11.50
C HIS A 249 12.92 2.31 10.09
N HIS A 250 12.02 1.47 9.58
CA HIS A 250 11.40 1.67 8.28
C HIS A 250 10.68 3.02 8.21
N MET A 251 9.80 3.30 9.18
CA MET A 251 9.06 4.56 9.23
C MET A 251 9.97 5.78 9.38
N GLU A 252 11.04 5.66 10.17
CA GLU A 252 12.03 6.73 10.33
C GLU A 252 12.75 7.04 9.01
N LEU A 253 13.14 6.02 8.23
CA LEU A 253 13.76 6.24 6.92
C LEU A 253 12.79 6.93 5.95
N VAL A 254 11.52 6.51 5.90
CA VAL A 254 10.50 7.20 5.08
C VAL A 254 10.39 8.67 5.50
N ARG A 255 10.28 8.94 6.80
CA ARG A 255 10.17 10.29 7.36
C ARG A 255 11.38 11.15 7.05
N ALA A 256 12.58 10.66 7.31
CA ALA A 256 13.82 11.41 7.13
C ALA A 256 14.09 11.72 5.65
N TRP A 257 13.82 10.79 4.73
CA TRP A 257 13.99 11.02 3.31
C TRP A 257 12.93 11.96 2.72
N GLN A 258 11.70 11.88 3.21
CA GLN A 258 10.67 12.85 2.92
C GLN A 258 11.06 14.26 3.38
N ASP A 259 11.61 14.42 4.59
CA ASP A 259 12.10 15.73 5.09
C ASP A 259 13.17 16.32 4.17
N ARG A 260 14.12 15.48 3.73
CA ARG A 260 15.14 15.87 2.74
C ARG A 260 14.49 16.32 1.43
N SER A 261 13.58 15.55 0.85
CA SER A 261 12.88 15.93 -0.39
C SER A 261 12.07 17.22 -0.26
N ILE A 262 11.36 17.42 0.85
CA ILE A 262 10.58 18.64 1.10
C ILE A 262 11.51 19.85 1.22
N THR A 263 12.63 19.69 1.93
CA THR A 263 13.62 20.76 2.12
C THR A 263 14.30 21.14 0.80
N ASP A 264 14.70 20.14 0.02
CA ASP A 264 15.50 20.36 -1.19
C ASP A 264 14.64 20.80 -2.38
N PHE A 265 13.42 20.26 -2.53
CA PHE A 265 12.61 20.42 -3.75
C PHE A 265 11.23 21.04 -3.51
N GLY A 266 10.71 20.99 -2.27
CA GLY A 266 9.32 21.36 -1.98
C GLY A 266 8.98 22.83 -2.22
N ALA A 267 9.98 23.73 -2.25
CA ALA A 267 9.78 25.13 -2.60
C ALA A 267 9.61 25.36 -4.11
N ASP A 268 10.19 24.47 -4.92
CA ASP A 268 10.28 24.58 -6.38
C ASP A 268 9.27 23.67 -7.10
N GLY A 269 8.20 23.28 -6.42
CA GLY A 269 7.17 22.39 -6.97
C GLY A 269 7.54 20.91 -6.96
N GLY A 270 8.60 20.53 -6.23
CA GLY A 270 8.98 19.14 -6.01
C GLY A 270 7.84 18.30 -5.42
N GLY A 271 7.83 17.04 -5.82
CA GLY A 271 6.89 16.03 -5.36
C GLY A 271 7.13 15.62 -3.91
N ARG A 272 6.24 14.79 -3.38
CA ARG A 272 6.32 14.31 -2.01
C ARG A 272 5.65 12.94 -1.84
N THR A 273 6.02 12.23 -0.79
CA THR A 273 5.30 11.05 -0.32
C THR A 273 3.95 11.48 0.22
N MET A 274 2.88 11.14 -0.49
CA MET A 274 1.51 11.54 -0.14
C MET A 274 0.83 10.54 0.80
N ALA A 275 1.20 9.27 0.70
CA ALA A 275 0.52 8.19 1.40
C ALA A 275 1.52 7.20 2.00
N PHE A 276 1.21 6.69 3.18
CA PHE A 276 1.85 5.51 3.75
C PHE A 276 0.81 4.42 4.02
N ILE A 277 1.09 3.20 3.58
CA ILE A 277 0.22 2.05 3.78
C ILE A 277 1.04 0.92 4.39
N SER A 278 0.62 0.46 5.57
CA SER A 278 1.23 -0.70 6.23
C SER A 278 0.26 -1.86 6.21
N TRP A 279 0.69 -3.05 5.79
CA TRP A 279 -0.18 -4.22 5.73
C TRP A 279 0.51 -5.46 6.30
N PRO A 280 -0.25 -6.33 6.99
CA PRO A 280 0.26 -7.62 7.40
C PRO A 280 0.58 -8.54 6.23
N PHE A 281 1.69 -9.24 6.35
CA PHE A 281 2.13 -10.34 5.50
C PHE A 281 1.03 -11.41 5.40
N GLN A 282 0.78 -11.88 4.17
CA GLN A 282 -0.13 -12.99 3.88
C GLN A 282 0.72 -14.21 3.55
N ARG A 283 0.52 -15.31 4.28
CA ARG A 283 1.50 -16.42 4.33
C ARG A 283 1.25 -17.48 3.27
N GLU A 284 0.01 -17.64 2.85
CA GLU A 284 -0.47 -18.72 2.02
C GLU A 284 0.25 -18.69 0.66
N ASN A 285 0.61 -19.86 0.13
CA ASN A 285 1.31 -20.01 -1.16
C ASN A 285 2.68 -19.30 -1.26
N THR A 286 3.27 -18.84 -0.15
CA THR A 286 4.60 -18.22 -0.15
C THR A 286 5.67 -19.14 0.45
N PRO A 287 6.93 -19.07 -0.02
CA PRO A 287 8.04 -19.73 0.65
C PRO A 287 8.21 -19.37 2.13
N LEU A 288 8.04 -18.09 2.47
CA LEU A 288 8.21 -17.56 3.82
C LEU A 288 7.10 -18.05 4.76
N GLY A 289 5.89 -18.21 4.26
CA GLY A 289 4.76 -18.72 5.04
C GLY A 289 4.89 -20.17 5.50
N ARG A 290 5.85 -20.92 4.92
CA ARG A 290 6.23 -22.27 5.37
C ARG A 290 7.12 -22.28 6.62
N CYS A 291 7.66 -21.13 7.01
CA CYS A 291 8.37 -21.00 8.29
C CYS A 291 7.41 -21.25 9.45
N ARG A 292 7.96 -21.75 10.57
CA ARG A 292 7.17 -22.05 11.76
C ARG A 292 6.68 -20.74 12.39
N GLU A 293 5.41 -20.70 12.75
CA GLU A 293 4.87 -19.56 13.48
C GLU A 293 5.44 -19.53 14.90
N TRP A 294 5.65 -18.32 15.42
CA TRP A 294 6.08 -18.10 16.79
C TRP A 294 4.88 -18.14 17.74
N GLY A 295 4.91 -19.03 18.73
CA GLY A 295 3.87 -19.14 19.75
C GLY A 295 2.76 -20.13 19.44
N ASP A 296 2.80 -20.81 18.29
CA ASP A 296 1.80 -21.81 17.88
C ASP A 296 2.16 -23.24 18.35
N HIS A 297 3.44 -23.50 18.70
CA HIS A 297 3.88 -24.83 19.12
C HIS A 297 3.86 -24.99 20.64
N GLU A 298 3.46 -26.17 21.15
CA GLU A 298 3.39 -26.48 22.59
C GLU A 298 4.71 -26.28 23.38
N ASN A 299 5.84 -26.18 22.68
CA ASN A 299 7.17 -26.01 23.28
C ASN A 299 7.71 -24.58 23.15
N ASP A 300 6.97 -23.67 22.51
CA ASP A 300 7.36 -22.26 22.47
C ASP A 300 7.08 -21.65 23.85
N ASP A 301 8.11 -21.14 24.51
CA ASP A 301 7.93 -20.28 25.67
C ASP A 301 7.66 -18.86 25.18
N LEU A 302 6.44 -18.35 25.37
CA LEU A 302 6.08 -16.98 25.01
C LEU A 302 6.83 -15.92 25.82
N ALA A 303 7.53 -16.31 26.90
CA ALA A 303 8.46 -15.45 27.60
C ALA A 303 9.80 -15.27 26.85
N ASP A 304 10.14 -16.16 25.91
CA ASP A 304 11.34 -16.04 25.11
C ASP A 304 11.23 -14.88 24.11
N VAL A 305 12.38 -14.28 23.81
CA VAL A 305 12.47 -13.21 22.81
C VAL A 305 12.18 -13.78 21.42
N PHE A 306 11.26 -13.15 20.70
CA PHE A 306 11.05 -13.49 19.29
C PHE A 306 12.36 -13.26 18.51
N PRO A 307 12.80 -14.21 17.65
CA PRO A 307 14.07 -14.10 16.94
C PRO A 307 14.28 -12.78 16.18
N GLY A 308 13.21 -12.22 15.61
CA GLY A 308 13.26 -10.91 14.94
C GLY A 308 13.55 -9.77 15.90
N ASP A 309 12.97 -9.77 17.10
CA ASP A 309 13.23 -8.71 18.11
C ASP A 309 14.66 -8.79 18.68
N ALA A 310 15.24 -9.99 18.75
CA ALA A 310 16.64 -10.15 19.16
C ALA A 310 17.62 -9.49 18.17
N VAL A 311 17.30 -9.56 16.87
CA VAL A 311 18.11 -8.99 15.77
C VAL A 311 17.83 -7.50 15.57
N ALA A 312 16.58 -7.08 15.66
CA ALA A 312 16.12 -5.75 15.25
C ALA A 312 16.80 -4.60 16.00
N ARG A 313 17.17 -3.54 15.28
CA ARG A 313 17.77 -2.32 15.84
C ARG A 313 17.14 -1.10 15.17
N LEU A 314 17.04 0.01 15.91
CA LEU A 314 16.41 1.26 15.40
C LEU A 314 17.19 1.90 14.24
N ASP A 315 18.47 1.54 14.07
CA ASP A 315 19.31 1.95 12.95
C ASP A 315 19.30 0.96 11.77
N GLY A 316 18.59 -0.16 11.89
CA GLY A 316 18.46 -1.18 10.84
C GLY A 316 19.68 -2.09 10.66
N ASN A 317 20.74 -1.92 11.46
CA ASN A 317 22.01 -2.64 11.34
C ASN A 317 22.11 -3.85 12.30
N GLY A 318 20.98 -4.52 12.55
CA GLY A 318 20.95 -5.71 13.40
C GLY A 318 21.94 -6.79 12.95
N ASP A 319 22.47 -7.57 13.90
CA ASP A 319 23.26 -8.75 13.55
C ASP A 319 22.34 -9.94 13.33
N ARG A 320 22.26 -10.43 12.09
CA ARG A 320 21.43 -11.58 11.72
C ARG A 320 21.80 -12.87 12.47
N ASP A 321 23.03 -12.95 12.97
CA ASP A 321 23.57 -14.11 13.68
C ASP A 321 23.34 -14.00 15.21
N ALA A 322 22.72 -12.90 15.68
CA ALA A 322 22.36 -12.71 17.09
C ALA A 322 21.29 -13.69 17.59
N HIS A 323 20.54 -14.34 16.69
CA HIS A 323 19.61 -15.40 17.06
C HIS A 323 19.57 -16.53 16.01
N PRO A 324 19.80 -17.80 16.38
CA PRO A 324 19.93 -18.91 15.43
C PRO A 324 18.65 -19.21 14.63
N GLU A 325 17.49 -18.86 15.19
CA GLU A 325 16.19 -19.03 14.53
C GLU A 325 15.73 -17.82 13.69
N PHE A 326 16.53 -16.74 13.59
CA PHE A 326 16.14 -15.58 12.80
C PHE A 326 15.90 -15.95 11.33
N GLY A 327 14.75 -15.55 10.79
CA GLY A 327 14.29 -15.91 9.44
C GLY A 327 13.93 -17.38 9.22
N ARG A 328 13.80 -18.17 10.31
CA ARG A 328 13.21 -19.52 10.31
C ARG A 328 11.87 -19.56 11.04
N ARG A 329 11.55 -18.49 11.76
CA ARG A 329 10.30 -18.26 12.50
C ARG A 329 9.62 -17.00 11.97
N VAL A 330 8.30 -17.02 11.93
CA VAL A 330 7.46 -15.86 11.57
C VAL A 330 6.53 -15.52 12.73
N ARG A 331 6.31 -14.23 12.99
CA ARG A 331 5.28 -13.74 13.92
C ARG A 331 4.22 -13.02 13.11
N MET A 332 3.11 -13.73 12.84
CA MET A 332 1.99 -13.19 12.08
C MET A 332 1.34 -12.02 12.84
N ALA A 333 0.98 -10.96 12.12
CA ALA A 333 0.30 -9.82 12.72
C ALA A 333 -1.22 -9.99 12.61
N GLY A 334 -1.88 -10.13 13.76
CA GLY A 334 -3.34 -10.09 13.86
C GLY A 334 -3.90 -8.66 13.91
N SER A 335 -5.21 -8.52 14.13
CA SER A 335 -5.89 -7.22 14.17
C SER A 335 -5.33 -6.25 15.20
N SER A 336 -4.92 -6.74 16.37
CA SER A 336 -4.32 -5.92 17.44
C SER A 336 -2.99 -5.32 17.00
N ASP A 337 -2.09 -6.14 16.45
CA ASP A 337 -0.78 -5.68 15.98
C ASP A 337 -0.92 -4.75 14.78
N TYR A 338 -1.88 -5.03 13.89
CA TYR A 338 -2.19 -4.17 12.77
C TYR A 338 -2.65 -2.78 13.22
N LEU A 339 -3.66 -2.70 14.08
CA LEU A 339 -4.18 -1.42 14.58
C LEU A 339 -3.12 -0.65 15.37
N ARG A 340 -2.25 -1.36 16.12
CA ARG A 340 -1.11 -0.75 16.81
C ARG A 340 -0.10 -0.16 15.83
N THR A 341 0.31 -0.91 14.81
CA THR A 341 1.23 -0.41 13.78
C THR A 341 0.63 0.75 12.99
N GLN A 342 -0.65 0.67 12.59
CA GLN A 342 -1.38 1.72 11.90
C GLN A 342 -1.40 3.03 12.69
N ALA A 343 -1.80 2.97 13.96
CA ALA A 343 -1.86 4.13 14.84
C ALA A 343 -0.47 4.73 15.07
N LEU A 344 0.53 3.89 15.25
CA LEU A 344 1.92 4.33 15.38
C LEU A 344 2.42 5.03 14.11
N SER A 345 2.07 4.55 12.91
CA SER A 345 2.42 5.21 11.65
C SER A 345 1.84 6.62 11.56
N ARG A 346 0.59 6.86 12.00
CA ARG A 346 -0.01 8.20 12.06
C ARG A 346 0.73 9.14 13.02
N LEU A 347 1.16 8.62 14.16
CA LEU A 347 1.86 9.41 15.18
C LEU A 347 3.32 9.69 14.81
N HIS A 348 4.00 8.73 14.16
CA HIS A 348 5.41 8.86 13.81
C HIS A 348 5.63 9.62 12.50
N LEU A 349 4.85 9.34 11.46
CA LEU A 349 4.99 9.93 10.12
C LEU A 349 4.27 11.28 10.03
N ASP A 350 4.73 12.27 10.77
CA ASP A 350 4.11 13.60 10.83
C ASP A 350 4.22 14.41 9.52
N ASN A 351 5.07 13.97 8.58
CA ASN A 351 5.30 14.60 7.28
C ASN A 351 4.78 13.78 6.07
N VAL A 352 3.96 12.75 6.34
CA VAL A 352 3.21 12.01 5.32
C VAL A 352 1.72 12.36 5.46
N HIS A 353 1.10 12.78 4.35
CA HIS A 353 -0.24 13.37 4.41
C HIS A 353 -1.30 12.33 4.83
N SER A 354 -1.36 11.22 4.11
CA SER A 354 -2.35 10.18 4.33
C SER A 354 -1.75 8.90 4.89
N ILE A 355 -2.50 8.26 5.80
CA ILE A 355 -2.25 6.88 6.20
C ILE A 355 -3.47 6.07 5.77
N GLY A 356 -3.24 5.07 4.93
CA GLY A 356 -4.29 4.20 4.36
C GLY A 356 -4.64 3.04 5.29
N ALA A 357 -5.89 2.61 5.27
CA ALA A 357 -6.36 1.41 5.94
C ALA A 357 -6.18 0.17 5.05
N SER A 358 -5.58 -0.89 5.60
CA SER A 358 -5.25 -2.13 4.88
C SER A 358 -6.36 -3.16 4.98
N TRP A 359 -7.56 -2.77 4.56
CA TRP A 359 -8.72 -3.67 4.58
C TRP A 359 -8.56 -4.85 3.61
N VAL A 360 -7.72 -4.72 2.58
CA VAL A 360 -7.45 -5.79 1.61
C VAL A 360 -6.80 -7.00 2.28
N THR A 361 -5.95 -6.80 3.28
CA THR A 361 -5.31 -7.90 4.03
C THR A 361 -6.05 -8.23 5.32
N MET A 362 -6.66 -7.24 5.97
CA MET A 362 -7.26 -7.40 7.30
C MET A 362 -8.77 -7.62 7.30
N GLY A 363 -9.40 -7.40 6.15
CA GLY A 363 -10.85 -7.44 5.97
C GLY A 363 -11.53 -6.08 6.18
N PRO A 364 -12.75 -5.92 5.63
CA PRO A 364 -13.43 -4.62 5.57
C PRO A 364 -13.74 -4.01 6.93
N HIS A 365 -14.15 -4.83 7.91
CA HIS A 365 -14.49 -4.34 9.25
C HIS A 365 -13.25 -3.89 10.04
N ILE A 366 -12.09 -4.48 9.80
CA ILE A 366 -10.86 -3.97 10.40
C ILE A 366 -10.44 -2.67 9.73
N GLY A 367 -10.63 -2.54 8.41
CA GLY A 367 -10.49 -1.24 7.72
C GLY A 367 -11.40 -0.16 8.29
N GLN A 368 -12.66 -0.52 8.54
CA GLN A 368 -13.64 0.35 9.20
C GLN A 368 -13.16 0.82 10.59
N VAL A 369 -12.68 -0.11 11.42
CA VAL A 369 -12.12 0.22 12.74
C VAL A 369 -10.85 1.08 12.62
N ALA A 370 -10.00 0.83 11.62
CA ALA A 370 -8.74 1.53 11.43
C ALA A 370 -8.87 3.06 11.26
N MET A 371 -10.04 3.56 10.84
CA MET A 371 -10.31 5.01 10.77
C MET A 371 -10.30 5.69 12.15
N ALA A 372 -10.58 4.96 13.22
CA ALA A 372 -10.42 5.42 14.60
C ALA A 372 -9.04 5.08 15.21
N TRP A 373 -8.12 4.55 14.39
CA TRP A 373 -6.72 4.25 14.73
C TRP A 373 -5.77 4.97 13.77
N GLY A 374 -6.14 6.18 13.35
CA GLY A 374 -5.27 7.10 12.61
C GLY A 374 -5.32 7.01 11.08
N ALA A 375 -6.07 6.06 10.51
CA ALA A 375 -6.31 6.03 9.07
C ALA A 375 -7.28 7.15 8.64
N ASN A 376 -6.95 7.84 7.55
CA ASN A 376 -7.86 8.84 6.96
C ASN A 376 -8.49 8.36 5.63
N ASP A 377 -8.01 7.23 5.12
CA ASP A 377 -8.30 6.77 3.77
C ASP A 377 -8.51 5.26 3.74
N MET A 378 -9.57 4.82 3.05
CA MET A 378 -9.91 3.41 2.85
C MET A 378 -9.26 2.83 1.59
N GLY A 379 -8.30 3.49 0.94
CA GLY A 379 -7.72 2.98 -0.29
C GLY A 379 -8.73 3.00 -1.43
N SER A 380 -8.70 1.99 -2.30
CA SER A 380 -9.48 2.02 -3.53
C SER A 380 -10.68 1.08 -3.57
N VAL A 381 -11.61 1.38 -4.48
CA VAL A 381 -12.58 0.39 -4.99
C VAL A 381 -11.80 -0.69 -5.72
N MET A 382 -11.89 -1.91 -5.23
CA MET A 382 -11.13 -3.03 -5.79
C MET A 382 -12.02 -3.85 -6.72
N MET A 383 -11.88 -3.60 -8.02
CA MET A 383 -12.53 -4.39 -9.06
C MET A 383 -11.81 -5.71 -9.33
N GLU A 384 -10.50 -5.75 -9.09
CA GLU A 384 -9.60 -6.87 -9.39
C GLU A 384 -8.42 -6.82 -8.42
N GLU A 385 -7.96 -7.98 -7.92
CA GLU A 385 -6.74 -8.07 -7.11
C GLU A 385 -6.06 -9.43 -7.30
N ASN A 386 -4.85 -9.41 -7.85
CA ASN A 386 -4.14 -10.63 -8.27
C ASN A 386 -2.96 -10.99 -7.34
N VAL A 387 -2.35 -10.00 -6.68
CA VAL A 387 -1.11 -10.21 -5.90
C VAL A 387 -1.43 -10.77 -4.52
N VAL A 388 -2.33 -10.11 -3.79
CA VAL A 388 -2.75 -10.54 -2.44
C VAL A 388 -3.65 -11.78 -2.53
N SER A 389 -4.45 -11.91 -3.59
CA SER A 389 -5.24 -13.12 -3.86
C SER A 389 -4.38 -14.35 -4.12
N ALA A 390 -3.24 -14.20 -4.79
CA ALA A 390 -2.27 -15.29 -4.94
C ALA A 390 -1.75 -15.77 -3.57
N ALA A 391 -1.67 -14.86 -2.60
CA ALA A 391 -1.33 -15.15 -1.21
C ALA A 391 -2.54 -15.48 -0.32
N GLY A 392 -3.67 -15.89 -0.90
CA GLY A 392 -4.81 -16.47 -0.19
C GLY A 392 -5.88 -15.50 0.33
N THR A 393 -5.73 -14.19 0.10
CA THR A 393 -6.66 -13.18 0.63
C THR A 393 -7.44 -12.49 -0.47
N THR A 394 -8.77 -12.54 -0.37
CA THR A 394 -9.70 -12.20 -1.47
C THR A 394 -10.78 -11.23 -0.99
N TYR A 395 -10.42 -10.10 -0.40
CA TYR A 395 -11.40 -9.05 -0.10
C TYR A 395 -11.50 -8.10 -1.30
N CYS A 396 -12.73 -7.89 -1.78
CA CYS A 396 -13.04 -6.84 -2.75
C CYS A 396 -14.18 -5.99 -2.18
N LEU A 397 -14.08 -4.67 -2.36
CA LEU A 397 -15.08 -3.71 -1.93
C LEU A 397 -15.50 -2.86 -3.12
N ASP A 398 -16.81 -2.80 -3.37
CA ASP A 398 -17.40 -1.84 -4.28
C ASP A 398 -17.59 -0.47 -3.59
N GLU A 399 -17.92 0.55 -4.39
CA GLU A 399 -18.11 1.90 -3.89
C GLU A 399 -19.23 2.01 -2.83
N PRO A 400 -20.44 1.42 -3.02
CA PRO A 400 -21.47 1.43 -1.98
C PRO A 400 -20.98 0.85 -0.65
N LEU A 401 -20.28 -0.28 -0.65
CA LEU A 401 -19.81 -0.88 0.60
C LEU A 401 -18.71 -0.04 1.26
N LEU A 402 -17.80 0.58 0.50
CA LEU A 402 -16.83 1.53 1.06
C LEU A 402 -17.51 2.72 1.73
N CYS A 403 -18.47 3.34 1.04
CA CYS A 403 -19.25 4.44 1.61
C CYS A 403 -19.98 4.00 2.89
N HIS A 404 -20.61 2.83 2.87
CA HIS A 404 -21.30 2.27 4.03
C HIS A 404 -20.37 2.06 5.23
N LEU A 405 -19.17 1.49 5.01
CA LEU A 405 -18.19 1.26 6.07
C LEU A 405 -17.66 2.57 6.64
N ILE A 406 -17.35 3.55 5.78
CA ILE A 406 -16.92 4.89 6.19
C ILE A 406 -17.97 5.55 7.10
N ARG A 407 -19.24 5.51 6.68
CA ARG A 407 -20.35 6.08 7.46
C ARG A 407 -20.67 5.31 8.72
N GLY A 408 -20.57 3.98 8.68
CA GLY A 408 -20.71 3.14 9.86
C GLY A 408 -19.60 3.40 10.90
N ALA A 409 -18.43 3.91 10.50
CA ALA A 409 -17.39 4.38 11.42
C ALA A 409 -17.63 5.80 11.96
N GLY A 410 -18.70 6.48 11.54
CA GLY A 410 -19.07 7.81 12.00
C GLY A 410 -18.53 8.97 11.16
N PHE A 411 -18.12 8.72 9.90
CA PHE A 411 -17.56 9.74 9.01
C PHE A 411 -18.39 9.92 7.73
N THR A 412 -18.20 11.03 7.04
CA THR A 412 -18.77 11.27 5.71
C THR A 412 -17.80 10.74 4.64
N PRO A 413 -18.23 9.81 3.77
CA PRO A 413 -17.39 9.31 2.68
C PRO A 413 -17.12 10.39 1.64
N ALA A 414 -15.89 10.40 1.11
CA ALA A 414 -15.53 11.29 0.01
C ALA A 414 -14.61 10.59 -1.00
N GLN A 415 -14.96 10.66 -2.28
CA GLN A 415 -14.10 10.25 -3.37
C GLN A 415 -12.97 11.27 -3.54
N ARG A 416 -11.73 10.80 -3.67
CA ARG A 416 -10.53 11.61 -3.96
C ARG A 416 -9.82 11.19 -5.25
N ASN A 417 -8.89 12.01 -5.71
CA ASN A 417 -7.87 11.61 -6.70
C ASN A 417 -6.54 11.15 -6.04
N ASN A 418 -5.50 10.89 -6.84
CA ASN A 418 -4.17 10.50 -6.34
C ASN A 418 -3.48 11.60 -5.49
N ALA A 419 -3.77 12.87 -5.80
CA ALA A 419 -3.25 14.02 -5.07
C ALA A 419 -4.02 14.32 -3.76
N TYR A 420 -4.98 13.47 -3.39
CA TYR A 420 -5.86 13.65 -2.22
C TYR A 420 -6.79 14.88 -2.32
N GLU A 421 -7.04 15.38 -3.52
CA GLU A 421 -8.08 16.37 -3.77
C GLU A 421 -9.45 15.68 -3.77
N ILE A 422 -10.43 16.27 -3.09
CA ILE A 422 -11.78 15.74 -3.01
C ILE A 422 -12.52 16.00 -4.32
N LEU A 423 -12.98 14.92 -4.96
CA LEU A 423 -13.77 14.94 -6.19
C LEU A 423 -15.26 14.97 -5.87
N LYS A 424 -15.71 14.15 -4.92
CA LYS A 424 -17.13 14.05 -4.53
C LYS A 424 -17.26 13.78 -3.03
N VAL A 425 -18.19 14.47 -2.37
CA VAL A 425 -18.59 14.22 -0.97
C VAL A 425 -19.95 13.53 -0.99
N HIS A 426 -20.16 12.55 -0.11
CA HIS A 426 -21.37 11.71 -0.05
C HIS A 426 -22.18 11.96 1.23
N ASP A 427 -22.61 13.20 1.44
CA ASP A 427 -23.44 13.64 2.57
C ASP A 427 -24.96 13.73 2.24
N GLY A 428 -25.33 13.61 0.97
CA GLY A 428 -26.72 13.67 0.48
C GLY A 428 -27.41 12.32 0.30
N ASP A 429 -28.69 12.38 -0.08
CA ASP A 429 -29.53 11.21 -0.34
C ASP A 429 -29.08 10.37 -1.55
N ASP A 430 -28.30 10.96 -2.46
CA ASP A 430 -27.74 10.30 -3.65
C ASP A 430 -26.43 9.53 -3.37
N ALA A 431 -26.01 9.41 -2.11
CA ALA A 431 -24.83 8.65 -1.73
C ALA A 431 -24.92 7.18 -2.21
N PRO A 432 -23.83 6.59 -2.74
CA PRO A 432 -23.83 5.24 -3.30
C PRO A 432 -24.40 4.18 -2.37
N ASP A 433 -24.10 4.26 -1.08
CA ASP A 433 -24.59 3.31 -0.09
C ASP A 433 -26.08 3.47 0.24
N HIS A 434 -26.69 4.64 0.03
CA HIS A 434 -28.13 4.82 0.23
C HIS A 434 -28.96 4.08 -0.84
N SER A 435 -28.36 3.73 -1.98
CA SER A 435 -29.02 2.94 -3.02
C SER A 435 -29.21 1.46 -2.65
N VAL A 436 -28.46 0.97 -1.65
CA VAL A 436 -28.51 -0.42 -1.20
C VAL A 436 -29.56 -0.59 -0.09
N THR A 437 -30.60 -1.36 -0.38
CA THR A 437 -31.73 -1.59 0.54
C THR A 437 -31.59 -2.85 1.40
N ASP A 438 -30.74 -3.80 0.99
CA ASP A 438 -30.47 -5.04 1.74
C ASP A 438 -28.98 -5.38 1.79
N TRP A 439 -28.33 -4.95 2.86
CA TRP A 439 -26.92 -5.22 3.13
C TRP A 439 -26.62 -6.69 3.46
N SER A 440 -27.63 -7.53 3.74
CA SER A 440 -27.39 -8.96 3.98
C SER A 440 -26.91 -9.71 2.73
N THR A 441 -27.18 -9.13 1.56
CA THR A 441 -26.75 -9.62 0.24
C THR A 441 -25.39 -9.07 -0.20
N GLN A 442 -24.95 -7.95 0.40
CA GLN A 442 -23.66 -7.31 0.18
C GLN A 442 -22.63 -7.84 1.18
N ARG A 443 -22.16 -9.07 0.95
CA ARG A 443 -21.00 -9.60 1.67
C ARG A 443 -19.74 -9.32 0.86
N ALA A 444 -18.63 -9.03 1.54
CA ALA A 444 -17.31 -9.07 0.92
C ALA A 444 -17.16 -10.41 0.20
N ARG A 445 -17.20 -10.37 -1.14
CA ARG A 445 -17.19 -11.57 -1.96
C ARG A 445 -15.75 -12.08 -2.00
N LYS A 446 -15.56 -13.39 -1.82
CA LYS A 446 -14.34 -14.05 -2.27
C LYS A 446 -14.50 -14.26 -3.78
N LEU A 447 -13.71 -13.61 -4.64
CA LEU A 447 -13.86 -13.75 -6.09
C LEU A 447 -12.54 -14.01 -6.83
N HIS A 448 -12.71 -14.91 -7.82
CA HIS A 448 -11.97 -15.33 -9.01
C HIS A 448 -10.50 -14.95 -9.24
N VAL A 449 -9.69 -15.98 -9.45
CA VAL A 449 -8.43 -15.97 -10.20
C VAL A 449 -8.77 -15.84 -11.69
N GLN A 450 -8.01 -15.05 -12.44
CA GLN A 450 -8.08 -15.02 -13.90
C GLN A 450 -7.79 -16.43 -14.45
N ASN A 451 -8.79 -17.09 -15.05
CA ASN A 451 -8.60 -18.22 -15.95
C ASN A 451 -8.96 -17.76 -17.37
N ASP A 452 -8.22 -18.25 -18.37
CA ASP A 452 -8.18 -17.84 -19.80
C ASP A 452 -9.49 -17.94 -20.62
N ALA A 453 -10.66 -17.94 -20.00
CA ALA A 453 -11.92 -17.87 -20.73
C ALA A 453 -12.41 -16.42 -20.76
N GLY A 454 -12.09 -15.71 -21.85
CA GLY A 454 -12.71 -14.44 -22.19
C GLY A 454 -14.24 -14.55 -22.09
N CYS A 455 -14.87 -13.55 -21.46
CA CYS A 455 -16.32 -13.50 -21.31
C CYS A 455 -16.94 -13.20 -22.69
N GLY A 456 -17.11 -14.25 -23.47
CA GLY A 456 -17.72 -14.25 -24.80
C GLY A 456 -18.42 -15.58 -25.02
N SER A 457 -19.75 -15.52 -25.01
CA SER A 457 -20.73 -16.55 -25.37
C SER A 457 -20.95 -17.71 -24.39
N GLN A 458 -22.08 -17.66 -23.68
CA GLN A 458 -23.00 -18.79 -23.58
C GLN A 458 -24.42 -18.31 -23.24
N GLU A 459 -25.30 -18.49 -24.23
CA GLU A 459 -26.77 -18.61 -24.19
C GLU A 459 -27.61 -17.42 -23.69
N ALA A 460 -27.78 -16.42 -24.57
CA ALA A 460 -28.97 -15.58 -24.61
C ALA A 460 -29.83 -15.97 -25.83
N ASP A 461 -30.49 -17.12 -25.77
CA ASP A 461 -31.61 -17.46 -26.66
C ASP A 461 -32.42 -18.63 -26.06
N ALA A 462 -33.18 -18.33 -25.01
CA ALA A 462 -34.27 -19.19 -24.57
C ALA A 462 -35.56 -18.36 -24.54
N PRO A 463 -36.58 -18.68 -25.35
CA PRO A 463 -37.84 -17.94 -25.33
C PRO A 463 -38.56 -18.19 -24.01
N VAL A 464 -38.81 -17.10 -23.28
CA VAL A 464 -39.58 -17.10 -22.03
C VAL A 464 -41.05 -17.36 -22.35
N ASN A 465 -41.58 -18.52 -21.93
CA ASN A 465 -43.01 -18.81 -21.97
C ASN A 465 -43.74 -18.07 -20.84
N LEU A 466 -44.55 -17.07 -21.19
CA LEU A 466 -45.46 -16.39 -20.28
C LEU A 466 -46.78 -17.17 -20.20
N THR A 467 -47.00 -17.90 -19.10
CA THR A 467 -48.31 -18.49 -18.79
C THR A 467 -49.19 -17.45 -18.11
N VAL A 468 -50.16 -16.90 -18.84
CA VAL A 468 -51.26 -16.10 -18.27
C VAL A 468 -52.28 -17.07 -17.67
N GLN A 469 -52.41 -17.10 -16.34
CA GLN A 469 -53.53 -17.76 -15.68
C GLN A 469 -54.77 -16.88 -15.78
N GLY A 470 -55.54 -17.04 -16.85
CA GLY A 470 -56.94 -16.68 -16.89
C GLY A 470 -57.77 -17.87 -16.42
N ASN A 471 -58.62 -17.68 -15.42
CA ASN A 471 -59.70 -18.61 -15.12
C ASN A 471 -61.01 -17.83 -15.27
N ASP A 472 -61.71 -18.12 -16.36
CA ASP A 472 -63.10 -17.75 -16.59
C ASP A 472 -64.00 -18.48 -15.57
N ARG A 473 -64.78 -17.70 -14.81
CA ARG A 473 -66.22 -17.91 -14.61
C ARG A 473 -66.93 -16.59 -14.40
#